data_AF-X0UB59-F1
#
_entry.id   AF-X0UB59-F1
#
_cell.length_a   1.000
_cell.length_b   1.000
_cell.length_c   1.000
_cell.angle_alpha   90.00
_cell.angle_beta   90.00
_cell.angle_gamma   90.00
#
_symmetry.space_group_name_H-M   'P 1'
#
loop_
_entity.id
_entity.type
_entity.pdbx_description
1 polymer ?
#
loop_
_entity_poly.entity_id
_entity_poly.type
_entity_poly.pdbx_seq_one_letter_code
_entity_poly.pdbx_strand_id
1 'polypeptide(L)'
;LKAIKPEIEKLSKELDELIKKQDEYAKEVKEKYAEIQRLIEEETKKRDRVREKIDDALDKYPKLSYKDKDYRQKRKVIDEQIEALSVEGDKVTAEVNRLWELSHKAQKASFSSNNPFNSQVIDLKERQGILEEPYEDLKYDAYRILAGEVESRDVGLRADMTLAERREVEPYSLEGFKEDEVIVSFDNTAKVISKDRSKIERTTDPRPKETYQSFAVKLKDGKIVTGRSHTEAVKDVPLDKLDGAVDGMITSEGKFTTRPIDK
;
A
#
# COMPACT_ATOMS: atom_id res chain seq x y z
N LEU A 1 -0.75 15.39 36.40
CA LEU A 1 0.52 15.73 35.68
C LEU A 1 1.75 14.97 36.20
N LYS A 2 2.13 15.00 37.49
CA LYS A 2 3.34 14.29 38.00
C LYS A 2 3.35 12.76 37.78
N ALA A 3 2.19 12.11 37.75
CA ALA A 3 2.08 10.66 37.55
C ALA A 3 2.19 10.20 36.08
N ILE A 4 2.02 11.10 35.11
CA ILE A 4 1.97 10.76 33.67
C ILE A 4 3.36 10.85 33.03
N LYS A 5 4.23 11.74 33.54
CA LYS A 5 5.61 11.91 33.05
C LYS A 5 6.42 10.61 32.93
N PRO A 6 6.43 9.71 33.94
CA PRO A 6 7.18 8.46 33.85
C PRO A 6 6.66 7.53 32.74
N GLU A 7 5.36 7.54 32.46
CA GLU A 7 4.76 6.72 31.42
C GLU A 7 5.07 7.27 30.03
N ILE A 8 5.07 8.60 29.85
CA ILE A 8 5.55 9.24 28.61
C ILE A 8 7.01 8.89 28.37
N GLU A 9 7.88 9.03 29.38
CA GLU A 9 9.31 8.68 29.24
C GLU A 9 9.53 7.20 28.89
N LYS A 10 8.68 6.31 29.41
CA LYS A 10 8.71 4.89 29.08
C LYS A 10 8.28 4.65 27.62
N LEU A 11 7.17 5.24 27.19
CA LEU A 11 6.67 5.12 25.81
C LEU A 11 7.65 5.73 24.80
N SER A 12 8.29 6.86 25.10
CA SER A 12 9.32 7.43 24.23
C SER A 12 10.50 6.47 24.05
N LYS A 13 10.97 5.82 25.13
CA LYS A 13 12.05 4.81 25.04
C LYS A 13 11.64 3.59 24.21
N GLU A 14 10.43 3.08 24.44
CA GLU A 14 9.89 1.96 23.66
C GLU A 14 9.77 2.32 22.18
N LEU A 15 9.32 3.54 21.87
CA LEU A 15 9.23 4.04 20.50
C LEU A 15 10.61 4.18 19.85
N ASP A 16 11.60 4.74 20.56
CA ASP A 16 12.98 4.88 20.05
C ASP A 16 13.60 3.51 19.74
N GLU A 17 13.40 2.52 20.61
CA GLU A 17 13.86 1.15 20.37
C GLU A 17 13.19 0.51 19.15
N LEU A 18 11.89 0.75 18.96
CA LEU A 18 11.12 0.24 17.83
C LEU A 18 11.52 0.90 16.51
N ILE A 19 11.73 2.22 16.50
CA ILE A 19 12.25 2.95 15.34
C ILE A 19 13.64 2.41 14.96
N LYS A 20 14.50 2.17 15.95
CA LYS A 20 15.83 1.59 15.68
C LYS A 20 15.73 0.20 15.03
N LYS A 21 14.85 -0.68 15.53
CA LYS A 21 14.60 -2.00 14.92
C LYS A 21 14.04 -1.87 13.50
N GLN A 22 13.18 -0.89 13.27
CA GLN A 22 12.61 -0.59 11.96
C GLN A 22 13.69 -0.18 10.95
N ASP A 23 14.63 0.69 11.38
CA ASP A 23 15.76 1.15 10.56
C ASP A 23 16.76 0.03 10.28
N GLU A 24 17.08 -0.80 11.29
CA GLU A 24 17.95 -1.97 11.14
C GLU A 24 17.36 -2.96 10.12
N TYR A 25 16.05 -3.25 10.22
CA TYR A 25 15.35 -4.09 9.26
C TYR A 25 15.38 -3.51 7.83
N ALA A 26 15.10 -2.21 7.68
CA ALA A 26 15.14 -1.55 6.37
C ALA A 26 16.53 -1.62 5.74
N LYS A 27 17.58 -1.47 6.55
CA LYS A 27 18.98 -1.61 6.11
C LYS A 27 19.28 -3.03 5.66
N GLU A 28 18.91 -4.05 6.45
CA GLU A 28 19.13 -5.46 6.11
C GLU A 28 18.42 -5.85 4.78
N VAL A 29 17.17 -5.42 4.60
CA VAL A 29 16.41 -5.69 3.37
C VAL A 29 17.09 -5.03 2.17
N LYS A 30 17.57 -3.80 2.31
CA LYS A 30 18.28 -3.07 1.26
C LYS A 30 19.60 -3.76 0.87
N GLU A 31 20.38 -4.21 1.85
CA GLU A 31 21.62 -4.94 1.61
C GLU A 31 21.37 -6.27 0.89
N LYS A 32 20.39 -7.06 1.35
CA LYS A 32 19.98 -8.31 0.69
C LYS A 32 19.51 -8.07 -0.75
N TYR A 33 18.73 -7.02 -0.98
CA TYR A 33 18.28 -6.68 -2.33
C TYR A 33 19.45 -6.34 -3.26
N ALA A 34 20.41 -5.54 -2.79
CA ALA A 34 21.61 -5.21 -3.56
C ALA A 34 22.46 -6.46 -3.88
N GLU A 35 22.59 -7.39 -2.93
CA GLU A 35 23.30 -8.64 -3.17
C GLU A 35 22.59 -9.54 -4.19
N ILE A 36 21.26 -9.66 -4.11
CA ILE A 36 20.47 -10.40 -5.11
C ILE A 36 20.65 -9.79 -6.50
N GLN A 37 20.63 -8.47 -6.64
CA GLN A 37 20.86 -7.80 -7.92
C GLN A 37 22.24 -8.11 -8.50
N ARG A 38 23.28 -8.11 -7.66
CA ARG A 38 24.64 -8.50 -8.06
C ARG A 38 24.70 -9.95 -8.57
N LEU A 39 24.02 -10.88 -7.88
CA LEU A 39 23.95 -12.28 -8.29
C LEU A 39 23.20 -12.46 -9.62
N ILE A 40 22.10 -11.72 -9.84
CA ILE A 40 21.37 -11.72 -11.12
C ILE A 40 22.30 -11.30 -12.27
N GLU A 41 23.07 -10.24 -12.08
CA GLU A 41 24.05 -9.79 -13.09
C GLU A 41 25.13 -10.83 -13.37
N GLU A 42 25.64 -11.50 -12.32
CA GLU A 42 26.65 -12.54 -12.46
C GLU A 42 26.11 -13.76 -13.24
N GLU A 43 24.93 -14.26 -12.86
CA GLU A 43 24.30 -15.41 -13.53
C GLU A 43 23.87 -15.06 -14.96
N THR A 44 23.43 -13.83 -15.21
CA THR A 44 23.14 -13.35 -16.58
C THR A 44 24.40 -13.39 -17.44
N LYS A 45 25.55 -12.94 -16.93
CA LYS A 45 26.82 -13.05 -17.65
C LYS A 45 27.24 -14.50 -17.90
N LYS A 46 26.97 -15.42 -16.95
CA LYS A 46 27.21 -16.86 -17.16
C LYS A 46 26.33 -17.41 -18.29
N ARG A 47 25.05 -17.03 -18.32
CA ARG A 47 24.12 -17.42 -19.38
C ARG A 47 24.59 -16.95 -20.75
N ASP A 48 25.04 -15.70 -20.85
CA ASP A 48 25.53 -15.13 -22.10
C ASP A 48 26.80 -15.85 -22.59
N ARG A 49 27.72 -16.21 -21.69
CA ARG A 49 28.90 -17.03 -22.02
C ARG A 49 28.53 -18.44 -22.50
N VAL A 50 27.52 -19.06 -21.90
CA VAL A 50 27.04 -20.38 -22.36
C VAL A 50 26.46 -20.26 -23.76
N ARG A 51 25.68 -19.21 -24.03
CA ARG A 51 25.11 -18.94 -25.35
C ARG A 51 26.19 -18.70 -26.40
N GLU A 52 27.21 -17.90 -26.10
CA GLU A 52 28.35 -17.67 -27.00
C GLU A 52 29.06 -18.99 -27.36
N LYS A 53 29.27 -19.88 -26.38
CA LYS A 53 29.86 -21.21 -26.65
C LYS A 53 28.97 -22.10 -27.52
N ILE A 54 27.65 -21.98 -27.41
CA ILE A 54 26.70 -22.70 -28.27
C ILE A 54 26.81 -22.16 -29.69
N ASP A 55 26.83 -20.83 -29.86
CA ASP A 55 26.98 -20.18 -31.16
C ASP A 55 28.32 -20.58 -31.81
N ASP A 56 29.43 -20.59 -31.05
CA ASP A 56 30.74 -21.07 -31.50
C ASP A 56 30.72 -22.55 -31.95
N ALA A 57 29.94 -23.39 -31.27
CA ALA A 57 29.77 -24.78 -31.65
C ALA A 57 28.91 -24.92 -32.91
N LEU A 58 27.86 -24.12 -33.04
CA LEU A 58 27.00 -24.07 -34.23
C LEU A 58 27.77 -23.60 -35.47
N ASP A 59 28.68 -22.65 -35.32
CA ASP A 59 29.56 -22.14 -36.37
C ASP A 59 30.54 -23.18 -36.94
N LYS A 60 30.67 -24.34 -36.29
CA LYS A 60 31.44 -25.47 -36.81
C LYS A 60 30.65 -26.30 -37.82
N TYR A 61 29.31 -26.29 -37.79
CA TYR A 61 28.50 -27.10 -38.72
C TYR A 61 28.74 -26.77 -40.19
N PRO A 62 28.77 -25.49 -40.62
CA PRO A 62 28.99 -25.15 -42.04
C PRO A 62 30.38 -25.54 -42.54
N LYS A 63 31.33 -25.77 -41.62
CA LYS A 63 32.72 -26.15 -41.93
C LYS A 63 32.89 -27.67 -42.08
N LEU A 64 31.86 -28.45 -41.77
CA LEU A 64 31.87 -29.89 -41.96
C LEU A 64 31.60 -30.25 -43.43
N SER A 65 32.47 -31.06 -44.01
CA SER A 65 32.28 -31.61 -45.35
C SER A 65 31.76 -33.04 -45.27
N TYR A 66 30.67 -33.35 -45.97
CA TYR A 66 30.18 -34.72 -46.12
C TYR A 66 31.19 -35.67 -46.79
N LYS A 67 32.23 -35.11 -47.43
CA LYS A 67 33.32 -35.87 -48.05
C LYS A 67 34.39 -36.30 -47.03
N ASP A 68 34.35 -35.76 -45.81
CA ASP A 68 35.24 -36.17 -44.74
C ASP A 68 34.90 -37.60 -44.28
N LYS A 69 35.92 -38.47 -44.22
CA LYS A 69 35.74 -39.87 -43.78
C LYS A 69 35.20 -39.97 -42.35
N ASP A 70 35.46 -38.97 -41.53
CA ASP A 70 35.07 -38.86 -40.12
C ASP A 70 33.91 -37.87 -39.89
N TYR A 71 33.22 -37.41 -40.94
CA TYR A 71 32.11 -36.45 -40.87
C TYR A 71 31.11 -36.76 -39.74
N ARG A 72 30.63 -38.01 -39.67
CA ARG A 72 29.63 -38.42 -38.67
C ARG A 72 30.16 -38.30 -37.25
N GLN A 73 31.44 -38.63 -37.04
CA GLN A 73 32.07 -38.54 -35.73
C GLN A 73 32.26 -37.07 -35.32
N LYS A 74 32.75 -36.23 -36.23
CA LYS A 74 32.88 -34.77 -36.01
C LYS A 74 31.55 -34.12 -35.69
N ARG A 75 30.49 -34.45 -36.45
CA ARG A 75 29.13 -33.95 -36.21
C ARG A 75 28.62 -34.37 -34.83
N LYS A 76 28.77 -35.64 -34.47
CA LYS A 76 28.34 -36.18 -33.17
C LYS A 76 29.01 -35.46 -32.00
N VAL A 77 30.31 -35.15 -32.09
CA VAL A 77 31.02 -34.39 -31.05
C VAL A 77 30.45 -32.99 -30.89
N ILE A 78 30.07 -32.31 -31.98
CA ILE A 78 29.44 -30.99 -31.93
C ILE A 78 28.03 -31.09 -31.34
N ASP A 79 27.23 -32.08 -31.75
CA ASP A 79 25.91 -32.36 -31.19
C ASP A 79 25.99 -32.56 -29.66
N GLU A 80 26.92 -33.40 -29.19
CA GLU A 80 27.15 -33.67 -27.76
C GLU A 80 27.63 -32.42 -27.00
N GLN A 81 28.47 -31.59 -27.63
CA GLN A 81 28.92 -30.33 -27.03
C GLN A 81 27.76 -29.35 -26.84
N ILE A 82 26.89 -29.20 -27.85
CA ILE A 82 25.72 -28.30 -27.79
C ILE A 82 24.73 -28.81 -26.74
N GLU A 83 24.46 -30.11 -26.70
CA GLU A 83 23.56 -30.69 -25.70
C GLU A 83 24.05 -30.42 -24.27
N ALA A 84 25.34 -30.65 -24.00
CA ALA A 84 25.92 -30.39 -22.69
C ALA A 84 25.83 -28.90 -22.29
N LEU A 85 26.09 -27.99 -23.23
CA LEU A 85 25.97 -26.55 -23.02
C LEU A 85 24.51 -26.10 -22.85
N SER A 86 23.56 -26.73 -23.55
CA SER A 86 22.13 -26.46 -23.38
C SER A 86 21.67 -26.81 -21.98
N VAL A 87 22.08 -27.98 -21.45
CA VAL A 87 21.79 -28.38 -20.07
C VAL A 87 22.41 -27.43 -19.04
N GLU A 88 23.62 -26.93 -19.30
CA GLU A 88 24.23 -25.88 -18.46
C GLU A 88 23.44 -24.57 -18.54
N GLY A 89 23.03 -24.16 -19.73
CA GLY A 89 22.21 -22.96 -19.97
C GLY A 89 20.85 -23.01 -19.27
N ASP A 90 20.20 -24.17 -19.25
CA ASP A 90 18.94 -24.39 -18.54
C ASP A 90 19.11 -24.22 -17.03
N LYS A 91 20.19 -24.76 -16.46
CA LYS A 91 20.51 -24.59 -15.03
C LYS A 91 20.73 -23.13 -14.66
N VAL A 92 21.53 -22.41 -15.46
CA VAL A 92 21.79 -20.99 -15.22
C VAL A 92 20.48 -20.18 -15.35
N THR A 93 19.65 -20.49 -16.35
CA THR A 93 18.35 -19.82 -16.54
C THR A 93 17.41 -20.06 -15.36
N ALA A 94 17.37 -21.28 -14.83
CA ALA A 94 16.59 -21.59 -13.63
C ALA A 94 17.06 -20.78 -12.41
N GLU A 95 18.38 -20.63 -12.23
CA GLU A 95 18.92 -19.84 -11.12
C GLU A 95 18.65 -18.34 -11.28
N VAL A 96 18.77 -17.79 -12.50
CA VAL A 96 18.36 -16.41 -12.80
C VAL A 96 16.89 -16.18 -12.42
N ASN A 97 15.99 -17.09 -12.82
CA ASN A 97 14.56 -16.98 -12.49
C ASN A 97 14.33 -17.03 -10.97
N ARG A 98 14.99 -17.93 -10.27
CA ARG A 98 14.94 -18.02 -8.80
C ARG A 98 15.39 -16.71 -8.14
N LEU A 99 16.49 -16.13 -8.60
CA LEU A 99 17.00 -14.87 -8.06
C LEU A 99 16.05 -13.69 -8.35
N TRP A 100 15.43 -13.66 -9.53
CA TRP A 100 14.37 -12.69 -9.85
C TRP A 100 13.17 -12.79 -8.89
N GLU A 101 12.72 -14.00 -8.57
CA GLU A 101 11.65 -14.20 -7.58
C GLU A 101 12.05 -13.69 -6.19
N LEU A 102 13.29 -13.98 -5.76
CA LEU A 102 13.82 -13.48 -4.49
C LEU A 102 13.92 -11.95 -4.49
N SER A 103 14.36 -11.36 -5.60
CA SER A 103 14.43 -9.91 -5.80
C SER A 103 13.05 -9.27 -5.63
N HIS A 104 12.02 -9.83 -6.25
CA HIS A 104 10.64 -9.35 -6.08
C HIS A 104 10.14 -9.47 -4.64
N LYS A 105 10.48 -10.56 -3.93
CA LYS A 105 10.13 -10.71 -2.50
C LYS A 105 10.84 -9.66 -1.64
N ALA A 106 12.13 -9.44 -1.86
CA ALA A 106 12.91 -8.44 -1.14
C ALA A 106 12.43 -7.00 -1.43
N GLN A 107 12.11 -6.70 -2.69
CA GLN A 107 11.51 -5.43 -3.08
C GLN A 107 10.17 -5.23 -2.37
N LYS A 108 9.31 -6.25 -2.31
CA LYS A 108 8.06 -6.19 -1.55
C LYS A 108 8.30 -5.90 -0.06
N ALA A 109 9.27 -6.56 0.56
CA ALA A 109 9.63 -6.35 1.96
C ALA A 109 10.20 -4.94 2.23
N SER A 110 10.79 -4.28 1.23
CA SER A 110 11.34 -2.93 1.35
C SER A 110 10.27 -1.83 1.42
N PHE A 111 9.03 -2.10 1.00
CA PHE A 111 7.95 -1.13 1.15
C PHE A 111 7.63 -0.93 2.62
N SER A 112 7.52 0.33 3.03
CA SER A 112 7.23 0.69 4.42
C SER A 112 5.97 -0.01 4.94
N SER A 113 4.92 -0.13 4.10
CA SER A 113 3.67 -0.82 4.45
C SER A 113 3.83 -2.30 4.83
N ASN A 114 4.93 -2.95 4.41
CA ASN A 114 5.22 -4.35 4.71
C ASN A 114 6.26 -4.50 5.83
N ASN A 115 6.74 -3.39 6.42
CA ASN A 115 7.63 -3.45 7.56
C ASN A 115 6.86 -3.97 8.79
N PRO A 116 7.33 -5.05 9.45
CA PRO A 116 6.61 -5.66 10.56
C PRO A 116 6.49 -4.77 11.80
N PHE A 117 7.31 -3.71 11.89
CA PHE A 117 7.31 -2.76 13.01
C PHE A 117 6.37 -1.56 12.79
N ASN A 118 5.89 -1.33 11.57
CA ASN A 118 5.11 -0.13 11.24
C ASN A 118 3.85 0.02 12.10
N SER A 119 3.08 -1.06 12.30
CA SER A 119 1.84 -1.00 13.09
C SER A 119 2.12 -0.68 14.56
N GLN A 120 3.21 -1.23 15.11
CA GLN A 120 3.63 -0.98 16.50
C GLN A 120 4.13 0.45 16.68
N VAL A 121 4.87 0.98 15.70
CA VAL A 121 5.32 2.38 15.71
C VAL A 121 4.14 3.35 15.61
N ILE A 122 3.12 3.04 14.81
CA ILE A 122 1.90 3.86 14.71
C ILE A 122 1.14 3.85 16.04
N ASP A 123 0.87 2.66 16.61
CA ASP A 123 0.16 2.52 17.89
C ASP A 123 0.90 3.24 19.04
N LEU A 124 2.22 3.11 19.14
CA LEU A 124 3.00 3.84 20.16
C LEU A 124 2.99 5.35 19.94
N LYS A 125 3.06 5.83 18.70
CA LYS A 125 2.95 7.27 18.39
C LYS A 125 1.57 7.83 18.76
N GLU A 126 0.51 7.08 18.49
CA GLU A 126 -0.85 7.46 18.87
C GLU A 126 -0.98 7.53 20.41
N ARG A 127 -0.49 6.52 21.13
CA ARG A 127 -0.49 6.52 22.60
C ARG A 127 0.34 7.65 23.20
N GLN A 128 1.53 7.90 22.65
CA GLN A 128 2.39 9.00 23.08
C GLN A 128 1.71 10.35 22.82
N GLY A 129 1.12 10.55 21.63
CA GLY A 129 0.40 11.76 21.28
C GLY A 129 -0.80 12.05 22.20
N ILE A 130 -1.56 11.00 22.56
CA ILE A 130 -2.66 11.10 23.53
C ILE A 130 -2.18 11.62 24.90
N LEU A 131 -0.96 11.25 25.32
CA LEU A 131 -0.40 11.64 26.62
C LEU A 131 0.34 12.98 26.60
N GLU A 132 0.87 13.38 25.43
CA GLU A 132 1.58 14.63 25.21
C GLU A 132 0.66 15.81 24.88
N GLU A 133 -0.54 15.56 24.35
CA GLU A 133 -1.57 16.59 24.18
C GLU A 133 -1.82 17.26 25.55
N PRO A 134 -1.73 18.61 25.65
CA PRO A 134 -2.10 19.28 26.87
C PRO A 134 -3.58 19.01 27.10
N TYR A 135 -3.88 18.20 28.12
CA TYR A 135 -5.23 18.03 28.65
C TYR A 135 -5.75 19.39 29.14
N GLU A 136 -6.24 20.24 28.23
CA GLU A 136 -6.80 21.55 28.57
C GLU A 136 -8.12 21.39 29.33
N ASP A 137 -8.83 20.28 29.07
CA ASP A 137 -10.04 19.91 29.80
C ASP A 137 -10.13 18.38 29.97
N LEU A 138 -9.80 17.91 31.17
CA LEU A 138 -9.88 16.49 31.54
C LEU A 138 -11.27 15.88 31.26
N LYS A 139 -12.34 16.70 31.23
CA LYS A 139 -13.68 16.25 30.85
C LYS A 139 -13.77 15.92 29.36
N TYR A 140 -13.19 16.75 28.50
CA TYR A 140 -13.25 16.56 27.06
C TYR A 140 -12.45 15.35 26.60
N ASP A 141 -11.30 15.09 27.25
CA ASP A 141 -10.46 13.93 26.94
C ASP A 141 -10.98 12.62 27.53
N ALA A 142 -11.57 12.66 28.74
CA ALA A 142 -12.33 11.52 29.25
C ALA A 142 -13.53 11.21 28.34
N TYR A 143 -14.19 12.25 27.81
CA TYR A 143 -15.25 12.10 26.82
C TYR A 143 -14.73 11.52 25.50
N ARG A 144 -13.53 11.89 25.02
CA ARG A 144 -12.93 11.33 23.79
C ARG A 144 -12.60 9.84 23.93
N ILE A 145 -12.10 9.44 25.10
CA ILE A 145 -11.80 8.03 25.43
C ILE A 145 -13.10 7.23 25.55
N LEU A 146 -14.12 7.79 26.21
CA LEU A 146 -15.42 7.13 26.39
C LEU A 146 -16.29 7.19 25.13
N ALA A 147 -16.13 8.18 24.26
CA ALA A 147 -16.96 8.40 23.08
C ALA A 147 -16.86 7.23 22.10
N GLY A 148 -15.70 6.59 21.95
CA GLY A 148 -15.59 5.39 21.11
C GLY A 148 -16.43 4.21 21.62
N GLU A 149 -16.46 3.99 22.93
CA GLU A 149 -17.29 2.96 23.56
C GLU A 149 -18.78 3.35 23.59
N VAL A 150 -19.07 4.62 23.89
CA VAL A 150 -20.43 5.17 23.96
C VAL A 150 -21.06 5.18 22.58
N GLU A 151 -20.38 5.69 21.55
CA GLU A 151 -20.85 5.67 20.15
C GLU A 151 -21.07 4.24 19.66
N SER A 152 -20.20 3.28 20.03
CA SER A 152 -20.39 1.87 19.64
C SER A 152 -21.63 1.25 20.29
N ARG A 153 -21.92 1.58 21.55
CA ARG A 153 -23.13 1.11 22.26
C ARG A 153 -24.40 1.80 21.76
N ASP A 154 -24.33 3.10 21.49
CA ASP A 154 -25.42 3.89 20.92
C ASP A 154 -25.76 3.46 19.50
N VAL A 155 -24.77 3.06 18.69
CA VAL A 155 -24.99 2.48 17.37
C VAL A 155 -25.80 1.18 17.47
N GLY A 156 -25.52 0.34 18.46
CA GLY A 156 -26.29 -0.88 18.72
C GLY A 156 -27.74 -0.59 19.12
N LEU A 157 -27.97 0.38 19.99
CA LEU A 157 -29.32 0.77 20.45
C LEU A 157 -30.12 1.51 19.38
N ARG A 158 -29.46 2.28 18.51
CA ARG A 158 -30.10 2.99 17.39
C ARG A 158 -30.32 2.10 16.18
N ALA A 159 -29.69 0.93 16.10
CA ALA A 159 -29.81 0.01 14.97
C ALA A 159 -31.28 -0.34 14.68
N ASP A 160 -32.08 -0.54 15.74
CA ASP A 160 -33.49 -0.91 15.65
C ASP A 160 -34.46 0.28 15.59
N MET A 161 -33.95 1.52 15.66
CA MET A 161 -34.77 2.74 15.58
C MET A 161 -35.01 3.18 14.13
N THR A 162 -36.21 3.72 13.87
CA THR A 162 -36.56 4.36 12.60
C THR A 162 -35.89 5.73 12.43
N LEU A 163 -35.87 6.24 11.20
CA LEU A 163 -35.29 7.54 10.87
C LEU A 163 -35.95 8.74 11.59
N ALA A 164 -37.23 8.62 11.93
CA ALA A 164 -37.95 9.66 12.69
C ALA A 164 -37.54 9.60 14.17
N GLU A 165 -37.51 8.41 14.75
CA GLU A 165 -37.13 8.19 16.16
C GLU A 165 -35.68 8.60 16.43
N ARG A 166 -34.75 8.30 15.50
CA ARG A 166 -33.33 8.73 15.62
C ARG A 166 -33.15 10.24 15.61
N ARG A 167 -34.09 11.01 15.06
CA ARG A 167 -34.03 12.48 15.00
C ARG A 167 -34.59 13.13 16.26
N GLU A 168 -35.48 12.45 16.98
CA GLU A 168 -36.02 12.91 18.26
C GLU A 168 -35.07 12.59 19.43
N VAL A 169 -34.25 11.54 19.33
CA VAL A 169 -33.30 11.14 20.38
C VAL A 169 -31.94 11.80 20.15
N GLU A 170 -31.59 12.78 21.01
CA GLU A 170 -30.30 13.46 20.94
C GLU A 170 -29.12 12.46 21.05
N PRO A 171 -28.00 12.68 20.34
CA PRO A 171 -26.83 11.78 20.32
C PRO A 171 -26.21 11.38 21.67
N TYR A 172 -26.69 11.92 22.80
CA TYR A 172 -26.12 11.74 24.14
C TYR A 172 -27.17 11.65 25.26
N SER A 173 -28.44 11.43 24.89
CA SER A 173 -29.59 11.46 25.82
C SER A 173 -29.98 10.10 26.42
N LEU A 174 -29.36 9.01 25.95
CA LEU A 174 -29.62 7.68 26.49
C LEU A 174 -28.89 7.53 27.83
N GLU A 175 -29.64 7.75 28.90
CA GLU A 175 -29.34 7.43 30.28
C GLU A 175 -29.03 5.92 30.43
N GLY A 176 -27.79 5.54 30.12
CA GLY A 176 -27.30 4.17 30.26
C GLY A 176 -26.31 3.97 31.41
N PHE A 177 -25.96 5.05 32.12
CA PHE A 177 -25.02 4.97 33.23
C PHE A 177 -25.79 4.73 34.52
N LYS A 178 -25.62 3.55 35.12
CA LYS A 178 -25.93 3.44 36.54
C LYS A 178 -24.87 4.22 37.30
N GLU A 179 -25.30 5.00 38.30
CA GLU A 179 -24.44 5.93 39.04
C GLU A 179 -23.23 5.22 39.71
N ASP A 180 -23.38 3.93 40.01
CA ASP A 180 -22.36 3.03 40.55
C ASP A 180 -21.34 2.50 39.52
N GLU A 181 -21.59 2.68 38.22
CA GLU A 181 -20.67 2.33 37.12
C GLU A 181 -19.83 3.54 36.65
N VAL A 182 -20.06 4.72 37.25
CA VAL A 182 -19.38 5.97 36.92
C VAL A 182 -18.17 6.16 37.84
N ILE A 183 -16.95 6.02 37.30
CA ILE A 183 -15.68 6.18 38.06
C ILE A 183 -15.41 7.65 38.44
N VAL A 184 -16.06 8.61 37.76
CA VAL A 184 -15.87 10.06 37.98
C VAL A 184 -17.23 10.76 38.05
N SER A 185 -17.69 11.09 39.27
CA SER A 185 -18.83 12.00 39.47
C SER A 185 -18.34 13.43 39.72
N PHE A 186 -19.00 14.42 39.12
CA PHE A 186 -18.75 15.84 39.42
C PHE A 186 -19.87 16.33 40.33
N ASP A 187 -19.70 16.13 41.63
CA ASP A 187 -20.62 16.69 42.61
C ASP A 187 -20.62 18.23 42.54
N ASN A 188 -21.80 18.76 42.23
CA ASN A 188 -22.26 20.12 42.43
C ASN A 188 -21.59 21.27 41.65
N THR A 189 -22.48 21.99 40.96
CA THR A 189 -22.37 23.36 40.41
C THR A 189 -21.63 23.56 39.08
N ALA A 190 -22.36 23.38 37.99
CA ALA A 190 -22.17 24.21 36.80
C ALA A 190 -23.55 24.59 36.23
N LYS A 191 -24.06 25.75 36.63
CA LYS A 191 -25.14 26.43 35.90
C LYS A 191 -24.65 26.63 34.48
N VAL A 192 -25.33 26.00 33.52
CA VAL A 192 -25.17 26.21 32.10
C VAL A 192 -25.33 27.70 31.83
N ILE A 193 -24.22 28.42 31.58
CA ILE A 193 -24.26 29.74 30.98
C ILE A 193 -24.45 29.51 29.48
N SER A 194 -25.70 29.22 29.08
CA SER A 194 -26.11 29.38 27.69
C SER A 194 -26.38 30.86 27.44
N LYS A 195 -25.32 31.65 27.21
CA LYS A 195 -25.49 32.98 26.62
C LYS A 195 -24.50 33.17 25.48
N ASP A 196 -25.11 33.52 24.35
CA ASP A 196 -24.51 34.03 23.11
C ASP A 196 -23.88 33.02 22.14
N ARG A 197 -24.75 32.32 21.39
CA ARG A 197 -24.43 31.75 20.07
C ARG A 197 -24.68 32.74 18.91
N SER A 198 -24.77 34.05 19.17
CA SER A 198 -25.15 35.04 18.14
C SER A 198 -24.00 35.57 17.28
N LYS A 199 -22.74 35.14 17.49
CA LYS A 199 -21.58 35.63 16.72
C LYS A 199 -20.56 34.55 16.36
N ILE A 200 -21.01 33.47 15.73
CA ILE A 200 -20.14 32.72 14.84
C ILE A 200 -20.76 32.87 13.45
N GLU A 201 -20.34 33.90 12.73
CA GLU A 201 -20.47 33.92 11.28
C GLU A 201 -19.69 32.71 10.77
N ARG A 202 -20.40 31.61 10.52
CA ARG A 202 -19.91 30.54 9.65
C ARG A 202 -19.64 31.22 8.32
N THR A 203 -18.36 31.41 8.01
CA THR A 203 -17.92 31.64 6.65
C THR A 203 -18.43 30.45 5.84
N THR A 204 -19.51 30.66 5.10
CA THR A 204 -20.03 29.71 4.15
C THR A 204 -19.00 29.63 3.03
N ASP A 205 -18.04 28.71 3.15
CA ASP A 205 -17.25 28.29 1.99
C ASP A 205 -18.23 27.54 1.05
N PRO A 206 -18.57 28.12 -0.12
CA PRO A 206 -19.62 27.56 -0.94
C PRO A 206 -19.01 26.53 -1.89
N ARG A 207 -19.38 25.27 -1.65
CA ARG A 207 -19.39 24.09 -2.55
C ARG A 207 -18.20 23.12 -2.47
N PRO A 208 -18.46 21.82 -2.71
CA PRO A 208 -17.42 20.79 -2.70
C PRO A 208 -16.47 21.02 -3.89
N LYS A 209 -15.17 20.88 -3.66
CA LYS A 209 -14.19 20.75 -4.75
C LYS A 209 -14.60 19.53 -5.59
N GLU A 210 -14.74 19.67 -6.90
CA GLU A 210 -15.03 18.54 -7.81
C GLU A 210 -14.09 17.36 -7.48
N THR A 211 -14.66 16.22 -7.09
CA THR A 211 -13.89 15.01 -6.76
C THR A 211 -13.94 14.03 -7.92
N TYR A 212 -12.86 13.29 -8.17
CA TYR A 212 -12.86 12.24 -9.18
C TYR A 212 -13.67 11.02 -8.70
N GLN A 213 -14.60 10.55 -9.54
CA GLN A 213 -15.53 9.46 -9.20
C GLN A 213 -15.11 8.11 -9.79
N SER A 214 -14.57 8.09 -11.01
CA SER A 214 -14.15 6.85 -11.67
C SER A 214 -13.09 7.09 -12.75
N PHE A 215 -12.37 6.02 -13.12
CA PHE A 215 -11.51 6.03 -14.31
C PHE A 215 -12.37 6.06 -15.57
N ALA A 216 -11.85 6.71 -16.60
CA ALA A 216 -12.51 6.79 -17.89
C ALA A 216 -11.52 6.77 -19.04
N VAL A 217 -11.94 6.20 -20.17
CA VAL A 217 -11.20 6.23 -21.43
C VAL A 217 -12.11 6.77 -22.51
N LYS A 218 -11.66 7.84 -23.18
CA LYS A 218 -12.37 8.42 -24.32
C LYS A 218 -11.82 7.80 -25.61
N LEU A 219 -12.66 7.02 -26.28
CA LEU A 219 -12.32 6.35 -27.53
C LEU A 219 -12.28 7.35 -28.70
N LYS A 220 -11.68 6.92 -29.82
CA LYS A 220 -11.54 7.73 -31.03
C LYS A 220 -12.88 8.16 -31.65
N ASP A 221 -13.93 7.36 -31.46
CA ASP A 221 -15.30 7.68 -31.88
C ASP A 221 -16.02 8.67 -30.92
N GLY A 222 -15.33 9.14 -29.89
CA GLY A 222 -15.85 10.07 -28.89
C GLY A 222 -16.61 9.41 -27.74
N LYS A 223 -16.82 8.09 -27.78
CA LYS A 223 -17.48 7.34 -26.71
C LYS A 223 -16.59 7.28 -25.47
N ILE A 224 -17.18 7.44 -24.30
CA ILE A 224 -16.48 7.32 -23.02
C ILE A 224 -16.88 6.00 -22.38
N VAL A 225 -15.88 5.20 -22.01
CA VAL A 225 -16.04 4.00 -21.18
C VAL A 225 -15.49 4.29 -19.78
N THR A 226 -16.11 3.72 -18.75
CA THR A 226 -15.76 4.00 -17.35
C THR A 226 -15.57 2.71 -16.57
N GLY A 227 -14.75 2.76 -15.52
CA GLY A 227 -14.47 1.63 -14.64
C GLY A 227 -13.85 2.08 -13.32
N ARG A 228 -13.71 1.17 -12.35
CA ARG A 228 -13.02 1.48 -11.08
C ARG A 228 -11.50 1.54 -11.28
N SER A 229 -11.00 0.98 -12.37
CA SER A 229 -9.62 1.07 -12.83
C SER A 229 -9.56 1.21 -14.35
N HIS A 230 -8.42 1.61 -14.89
CA HIS A 230 -8.19 1.65 -16.34
C HIS A 230 -8.44 0.27 -16.98
N THR A 231 -7.88 -0.80 -16.40
CA THR A 231 -8.05 -2.18 -16.87
C THR A 231 -9.53 -2.61 -16.94
N GLU A 232 -10.32 -2.21 -15.95
CA GLU A 232 -11.75 -2.50 -15.94
C GLU A 232 -12.51 -1.69 -17.01
N ALA A 233 -12.14 -0.42 -17.21
CA ALA A 233 -12.77 0.45 -18.20
C ALA A 233 -12.57 -0.04 -19.65
N VAL A 234 -11.43 -0.69 -19.95
CA VAL A 234 -11.10 -1.16 -21.30
C VAL A 234 -11.27 -2.67 -21.51
N LYS A 235 -11.70 -3.42 -20.49
CA LYS A 235 -11.75 -4.89 -20.51
C LYS A 235 -12.51 -5.47 -21.70
N ASP A 236 -13.62 -4.83 -22.07
CA ASP A 236 -14.51 -5.28 -23.14
C ASP A 236 -14.38 -4.42 -24.41
N VAL A 237 -13.34 -3.58 -24.50
CA VAL A 237 -13.08 -2.72 -25.65
C VAL A 237 -12.10 -3.43 -26.60
N PRO A 238 -12.48 -3.67 -27.87
CA PRO A 238 -11.57 -4.21 -28.88
C PRO A 238 -10.29 -3.36 -29.03
N LEU A 239 -9.14 -4.02 -29.16
CA LEU A 239 -7.83 -3.37 -29.22
C LEU A 239 -7.70 -2.33 -30.35
N ASP A 240 -8.34 -2.57 -31.50
CA ASP A 240 -8.38 -1.66 -32.64
C ASP A 240 -9.11 -0.34 -32.33
N LYS A 241 -9.97 -0.33 -31.31
CA LYS A 241 -10.69 0.88 -30.85
C LYS A 241 -9.95 1.66 -29.76
N LEU A 242 -8.90 1.08 -29.20
CA LEU A 242 -8.04 1.75 -28.19
C LEU A 242 -6.96 2.62 -28.85
N ASP A 243 -6.70 2.45 -30.15
CA ASP A 243 -5.74 3.27 -30.88
C ASP A 243 -6.21 4.74 -30.95
N GLY A 244 -5.42 5.63 -30.36
CA GLY A 244 -5.75 7.05 -30.20
C GLY A 244 -6.78 7.38 -29.09
N ALA A 245 -7.10 6.42 -28.22
CA ALA A 245 -7.92 6.68 -27.05
C ALA A 245 -7.18 7.52 -26.00
N VAL A 246 -7.92 8.33 -25.24
CA VAL A 246 -7.36 9.24 -24.24
C VAL A 246 -7.83 8.86 -22.85
N ASP A 247 -6.86 8.68 -21.94
CA ASP A 247 -7.12 8.39 -20.54
C ASP A 247 -7.58 9.62 -19.77
N GLY A 248 -8.54 9.41 -18.89
CA GLY A 248 -9.10 10.45 -18.05
C GLY A 248 -9.85 9.91 -16.85
N MET A 249 -10.62 10.80 -16.23
CA MET A 249 -11.46 10.54 -15.08
C MET A 249 -12.84 11.16 -15.32
N ILE A 250 -13.87 10.61 -14.70
CA ILE A 250 -15.17 11.27 -14.55
C ILE A 250 -15.18 12.04 -13.22
N THR A 251 -15.53 13.32 -13.26
CA THR A 251 -15.74 14.12 -12.04
C THR A 251 -17.07 13.80 -11.38
N SER A 252 -17.27 14.24 -10.14
CA SER A 252 -18.55 14.17 -9.42
C SER A 252 -19.71 14.85 -10.16
N GLU A 253 -19.43 15.68 -11.16
CA GLU A 253 -20.42 16.32 -12.04
C GLU A 253 -20.68 15.54 -13.34
N GLY A 254 -20.09 14.35 -13.50
CA GLY A 254 -20.24 13.53 -14.71
C GLY A 254 -19.40 13.98 -15.90
N LYS A 255 -18.46 14.92 -15.73
CA LYS A 255 -17.61 15.44 -16.81
C LYS A 255 -16.37 14.59 -16.98
N PHE A 256 -15.99 14.32 -18.23
CA PHE A 256 -14.71 13.72 -18.55
C PHE A 256 -13.59 14.76 -18.51
N THR A 257 -12.54 14.46 -17.77
CA THR A 257 -11.31 15.26 -17.70
C THR A 257 -10.11 14.38 -18.02
N THR A 258 -9.24 14.82 -18.91
CA THR A 258 -7.97 14.12 -19.18
C THR A 258 -7.11 14.12 -17.92
N ARG A 259 -6.40 13.02 -17.64
CA ARG A 259 -5.47 12.97 -16.51
C ARG A 259 -4.44 14.10 -16.67
N PRO A 260 -4.18 14.92 -15.63
CA PRO A 260 -3.05 15.83 -15.69
C PRO A 260 -1.79 15.00 -15.90
N ILE A 261 -1.11 15.24 -17.02
CA ILE A 261 0.22 14.68 -17.26
C ILE A 261 1.13 15.45 -16.31
N ASP A 262 1.55 14.81 -15.22
CA ASP A 262 2.66 15.33 -14.42
C ASP A 262 3.85 15.49 -15.37
N LYS A 263 4.21 16.75 -15.64
CA LYS A 263 5.43 17.11 -16.36
C LYS A 263 6.64 17.01 -15.44
#